data_AF-A0A949FPG5-F1
#
_entry.id   AF-A0A949FPG5-F1
#
_cell.length_a   1.000
_cell.length_b   1.000
_cell.length_c   1.000
_cell.angle_alpha   90.00
_cell.angle_beta   90.00
_cell.angle_gamma   90.00
#
_symmetry.space_group_name_H-M   'P 1'
#
loop_
_entity.id
_entity.type
_entity.pdbx_description
1 polymer ?
#
loop_
_entity_poly.entity_id
_entity_poly.type
_entity_poly.pdbx_seq_one_letter_code
_entity_poly.pdbx_strand_id
1 'polypeptide(L)'
;MGFRGLFIDPVEAFRSLSSVKRSIPMLSLGLAAVLIAPVSAQNNNNNNNNNNNNNNNFVGNTGFFGRAVGGVRIDADGVMRTATEEDQAATLALIRKEMVGPKGDLQSSSDRRLVSLKNVQKTVVECLQSGKPIPEEVRFLGGLTRVENVFVYPDRSDIVLSGPSEPWTVGVNGSIVGTKSGRPIVYLDDLLNAMKTVENARKTGISVSIEPTKEGSARLKQLLSQVRINNQSNWNSLEAAIRNAFGPQQVKLEGVSADTHMARVILAADFKMKLYGMNLAKAPVAGLPSYLEMLQNSGAKSAQSRWWMACDYSSIEHSADRLAWKLNGRGIKTLTEEEFTAVDGSRSQKGKSDPIAQKWADNFTSKLDELA
;
A
#
# COMPACT_ATOMS: atom_id res chain seq x y z
N MET A 1 -2.38 -36.36 -8.92
CA MET A 1 -1.18 -35.60 -9.33
C MET A 1 -0.94 -34.51 -8.31
N GLY A 2 0.07 -34.68 -7.46
CA GLY A 2 0.30 -33.86 -6.28
C GLY A 2 0.97 -32.53 -6.61
N PHE A 3 0.40 -31.43 -6.10
CA PHE A 3 1.01 -30.11 -6.16
C PHE A 3 2.04 -29.97 -5.03
N ARG A 4 3.29 -29.67 -5.43
CA ARG A 4 4.38 -29.29 -4.52
C ARG A 4 4.13 -27.86 -4.03
N GLY A 5 3.93 -27.69 -2.72
CA GLY A 5 3.97 -26.40 -2.06
C GLY A 5 5.37 -25.78 -2.16
N LEU A 6 5.43 -24.55 -2.66
CA LEU A 6 6.64 -23.73 -2.69
C LEU A 6 6.81 -23.10 -1.30
N PHE A 7 7.56 -23.76 -0.43
CA PHE A 7 8.22 -23.11 0.70
C PHE A 7 9.39 -22.30 0.12
N ILE A 8 9.29 -20.96 0.14
CA ILE A 8 10.40 -20.08 -0.22
C ILE A 8 11.32 -19.98 1.00
N ASP A 9 12.54 -20.47 0.85
CA ASP A 9 13.61 -20.44 1.85
C ASP A 9 14.29 -19.05 1.82
N PRO A 10 14.24 -18.24 2.90
CA PRO A 10 14.88 -16.92 2.96
C PRO A 10 16.41 -16.95 2.73
N VAL A 11 17.02 -18.15 2.76
CA VAL A 11 18.44 -18.41 2.45
C VAL A 11 18.82 -18.03 1.02
N GLU A 12 17.91 -18.05 0.04
CA GLU A 12 18.25 -17.73 -1.36
C GLU A 12 18.52 -16.24 -1.59
N ALA A 13 17.78 -15.35 -0.91
CA ALA A 13 18.01 -13.92 -0.94
C ALA A 13 19.38 -13.54 -0.35
N PHE A 14 19.84 -14.25 0.68
CA PHE A 14 21.16 -14.04 1.30
C PHE A 14 22.33 -14.62 0.50
N ARG A 15 22.14 -15.73 -0.22
CA ARG A 15 23.15 -16.28 -1.14
C ARG A 15 23.57 -15.24 -2.19
N SER A 16 22.64 -14.38 -2.63
CA SER A 16 22.90 -13.34 -3.63
C SER A 16 23.90 -12.26 -3.18
N LEU A 17 23.94 -11.97 -1.88
CA LEU A 17 24.80 -10.95 -1.29
C LEU A 17 26.24 -11.44 -1.13
N SER A 18 26.45 -12.77 -1.06
CA SER A 18 27.77 -13.38 -0.81
C SER A 18 28.72 -13.37 -2.02
N SER A 19 28.21 -13.13 -3.24
CA SER A 19 29.03 -13.17 -4.46
C SER A 19 29.63 -11.80 -4.86
N VAL A 20 29.23 -10.71 -4.20
CA VAL A 20 29.71 -9.35 -4.49
C VAL A 20 31.10 -9.15 -3.88
N LYS A 21 32.13 -9.67 -4.55
CA LYS A 21 33.52 -9.54 -4.16
C LYS A 21 34.07 -8.12 -4.39
N ARG A 22 34.76 -7.63 -3.34
CA ARG A 22 35.77 -6.55 -3.25
C ARG A 22 35.25 -5.14 -2.91
N SER A 23 35.86 -4.64 -1.81
CA SER A 23 36.02 -3.26 -1.33
C SER A 23 34.75 -2.50 -0.93
N ILE A 24 34.35 -2.65 0.33
CA ILE A 24 33.41 -1.76 1.01
C ILE A 24 34.23 -0.72 1.80
N PRO A 25 34.30 0.56 1.41
CA PRO A 25 34.62 1.61 2.36
C PRO A 25 33.39 1.85 3.25
N MET A 26 33.60 2.01 4.56
CA MET A 26 32.58 2.37 5.54
C MET A 26 31.66 3.48 5.02
N LEU A 27 30.40 3.15 4.77
CA LEU A 27 29.33 4.09 4.46
C LEU A 27 28.10 3.67 5.25
N SER A 28 27.51 4.66 5.91
CA SER A 28 26.29 4.62 6.71
C SER A 28 25.32 3.50 6.30
N LEU A 29 25.10 2.53 7.20
CA LEU A 29 24.04 1.54 7.08
C LEU A 29 22.66 2.24 7.06
N GLY A 30 22.23 2.68 5.89
CA GLY A 30 20.83 2.80 5.51
C GLY A 30 20.36 1.45 4.96
N LEU A 31 20.59 0.36 5.70
CA LEU A 31 20.22 -0.98 5.28
C LEU A 31 18.70 -1.10 5.39
N ALA A 32 17.97 -0.91 4.29
CA ALA A 32 16.59 -1.36 4.15
C ALA A 32 16.56 -2.89 4.01
N ALA A 33 17.21 -3.60 4.93
CA ALA A 33 16.97 -5.02 5.10
C ALA A 33 15.59 -5.14 5.76
N VAL A 34 14.55 -5.27 4.93
CA VAL A 34 13.28 -5.83 5.39
C VAL A 34 13.55 -7.30 5.68
N LEU A 35 14.23 -7.61 6.77
CA LEU A 35 14.13 -8.94 7.35
C LEU A 35 12.66 -9.12 7.72
N ILE A 36 12.10 -10.29 7.44
CA ILE A 36 10.70 -10.65 7.74
C ILE A 36 10.53 -10.72 9.27
N ALA A 37 10.73 -9.63 10.00
CA ALA A 37 10.37 -9.50 11.39
C ALA A 37 8.92 -9.00 11.46
N PRO A 38 8.15 -9.40 12.47
CA PRO A 38 6.85 -8.79 12.75
C PRO A 38 7.00 -7.26 12.79
N VAL A 39 6.17 -6.52 12.06
CA VAL A 39 6.21 -5.05 12.09
C VAL A 39 5.13 -4.57 13.05
N SER A 40 5.48 -3.88 14.12
CA SER A 40 4.51 -3.34 15.09
C SER A 40 4.06 -1.95 14.66
N ALA A 41 2.75 -1.70 14.62
CA ALA A 41 2.20 -0.36 14.49
C ALA A 41 2.29 0.35 15.86
N GLN A 42 3.09 1.42 15.96
CA GLN A 42 3.19 2.22 17.18
C GLN A 42 2.69 3.63 16.90
N ASN A 43 1.52 3.97 17.45
CA ASN A 43 0.88 5.27 17.30
C ASN A 43 1.62 6.31 18.16
N ASN A 44 2.39 7.19 17.53
CA ASN A 44 3.07 8.31 18.19
C ASN A 44 2.39 9.64 17.82
N ASN A 45 1.11 9.78 18.17
CA ASN A 45 0.44 11.07 18.16
C ASN A 45 0.59 11.73 19.53
N ASN A 46 1.69 12.48 19.71
CA ASN A 46 1.81 13.48 20.77
C ASN A 46 1.04 14.74 20.32
N ASN A 47 -0.29 14.68 20.38
CA ASN A 47 -1.14 15.86 20.32
C ASN A 47 -1.94 15.94 21.61
N ASN A 48 -1.39 16.72 22.54
CA ASN A 48 -2.09 17.15 23.74
C ASN A 48 -3.18 18.14 23.31
N ASN A 49 -4.36 17.62 22.96
CA ASN A 49 -5.57 18.42 22.83
C ASN A 49 -6.69 17.71 23.58
N ASN A 50 -6.99 18.25 24.76
CA ASN A 50 -8.25 18.05 25.46
C ASN A 50 -9.38 18.30 24.45
N ASN A 51 -10.06 17.25 24.01
CA ASN A 51 -11.31 17.42 23.30
C ASN A 51 -12.32 16.40 23.81
N ASN A 52 -13.42 16.96 24.29
CA ASN A 52 -14.62 16.31 24.77
C ASN A 52 -14.98 15.09 23.91
N ASN A 53 -15.16 13.97 24.60
CA ASN A 53 -15.86 12.79 24.11
C ASN A 53 -17.28 13.18 23.66
N ASN A 54 -17.42 13.52 22.38
CA ASN A 54 -18.67 13.30 21.66
C ASN A 54 -18.48 12.06 20.81
N ASN A 55 -18.94 10.94 21.38
CA ASN A 55 -19.17 9.68 20.69
C ASN A 55 -20.12 9.90 19.50
N ASN A 56 -19.55 10.22 18.34
CA ASN A 56 -20.21 9.96 17.06
C ASN A 56 -20.01 8.49 16.74
N ASN A 57 -20.81 7.70 17.43
CA ASN A 57 -21.00 6.28 17.25
C ASN A 57 -21.51 6.04 15.81
N PHE A 58 -20.59 5.79 14.88
CA PHE A 58 -20.89 5.15 13.60
C PHE A 58 -21.22 3.69 13.91
N VAL A 59 -22.42 3.48 14.46
CA VAL A 59 -22.97 2.17 14.79
C VAL A 59 -23.31 1.49 13.47
N GLY A 60 -22.54 0.46 13.15
CA GLY A 60 -22.90 -0.53 12.14
C GLY A 60 -22.05 -0.51 10.87
N ASN A 61 -20.72 -0.60 10.96
CA ASN A 61 -19.93 -1.39 9.98
C ASN A 61 -18.43 -1.56 10.25
N THR A 62 -17.88 -1.06 11.35
CA THR A 62 -16.43 -1.18 11.67
C THR A 62 -15.93 -2.62 11.83
N GLY A 63 -16.82 -3.63 11.84
CA GLY A 63 -16.48 -5.06 11.86
C GLY A 63 -16.23 -5.71 10.48
N PHE A 64 -16.44 -5.00 9.37
CA PHE A 64 -16.38 -5.61 8.02
C PHE A 64 -14.99 -5.63 7.38
N PHE A 65 -14.06 -4.80 7.84
CA PHE A 65 -12.69 -4.86 7.33
C PHE A 65 -11.96 -5.91 8.15
N GLY A 66 -11.89 -7.13 7.61
CA GLY A 66 -11.00 -8.15 8.13
C GLY A 66 -9.63 -7.54 8.40
N ARG A 67 -8.97 -8.02 9.46
CA ARG A 67 -7.58 -7.69 9.79
C ARG A 67 -6.59 -7.95 8.65
N ALA A 68 -7.05 -8.57 7.56
CA ALA A 68 -6.29 -8.79 6.35
C ALA A 68 -6.76 -7.87 5.20
N VAL A 69 -5.85 -7.08 4.64
CA VAL A 69 -6.06 -6.26 3.44
C VAL A 69 -4.90 -6.51 2.49
N GLY A 70 -5.20 -6.76 1.21
CA GLY A 70 -4.18 -6.89 0.19
C GLY A 70 -3.12 -7.96 0.49
N GLY A 71 -3.49 -9.08 1.13
CA GLY A 71 -2.56 -10.19 1.43
C GLY A 71 -1.66 -9.99 2.65
N VAL A 72 -1.86 -8.91 3.42
CA VAL A 72 -1.21 -8.66 4.70
C VAL A 72 -2.23 -8.80 5.81
N ARG A 73 -1.84 -9.33 6.98
CA ARG A 73 -2.65 -9.39 8.21
C ARG A 73 -2.02 -8.55 9.33
N ILE A 74 -2.86 -7.81 10.07
CA ILE A 74 -2.51 -7.08 11.29
C ILE A 74 -3.21 -7.75 12.48
N ASP A 75 -2.48 -8.19 13.50
CA ASP A 75 -3.09 -8.83 14.67
C ASP A 75 -3.61 -7.84 15.74
N ALA A 76 -4.00 -8.36 16.90
CA ALA A 76 -4.58 -7.55 17.98
C ALA A 76 -3.56 -6.60 18.62
N ASP A 77 -2.29 -6.97 18.56
CA ASP A 77 -1.17 -6.22 19.13
C ASP A 77 -0.61 -5.21 18.13
N GLY A 78 -1.30 -5.03 16.99
CA GLY A 78 -0.90 -4.11 15.93
C GLY A 78 0.26 -4.65 15.09
N VAL A 79 0.55 -5.95 15.14
CA VAL A 79 1.66 -6.54 14.41
C VAL A 79 1.22 -6.98 13.02
N MET A 80 1.88 -6.43 12.01
CA MET A 80 1.70 -6.71 10.60
C MET A 80 2.62 -7.86 10.14
N ARG A 81 2.05 -8.79 9.38
CA ARG A 81 2.76 -9.87 8.67
C ARG A 81 2.05 -10.23 7.36
N THR A 82 2.72 -10.99 6.50
CA THR A 82 2.05 -11.65 5.36
C THR A 82 0.92 -12.55 5.87
N ALA A 83 -0.25 -12.49 5.24
CA ALA A 83 -1.37 -13.37 5.58
C ALA A 83 -1.08 -14.79 5.08
N THR A 84 -1.29 -15.80 5.94
CA THR A 84 -1.17 -17.21 5.52
C THR A 84 -2.35 -17.62 4.64
N GLU A 85 -2.24 -18.75 3.95
CA GLU A 85 -3.36 -19.30 3.16
C GLU A 85 -4.59 -19.55 4.04
N GLU A 86 -4.39 -20.02 5.27
CA GLU A 86 -5.45 -20.24 6.26
C GLU A 86 -6.11 -18.92 6.69
N ASP A 87 -5.32 -17.89 6.98
CA ASP A 87 -5.83 -16.55 7.31
C ASP A 87 -6.70 -15.99 6.18
N GLN A 88 -6.24 -16.18 4.94
CA GLN A 88 -6.95 -15.74 3.74
C GLN A 88 -8.25 -16.53 3.56
N ALA A 89 -8.21 -17.87 3.66
CA ALA A 89 -9.39 -18.71 3.51
C ALA A 89 -10.50 -18.37 4.52
N ALA A 90 -10.14 -18.19 5.80
CA ALA A 90 -11.09 -17.81 6.84
C ALA A 90 -11.70 -16.43 6.59
N THR A 91 -10.87 -15.45 6.21
CA THR A 91 -11.32 -14.09 5.90
C THR A 91 -12.24 -14.09 4.66
N LEU A 92 -11.86 -14.81 3.61
CA LEU A 92 -12.65 -14.95 2.38
C LEU A 92 -14.01 -15.60 2.65
N ALA A 93 -14.06 -16.64 3.48
CA ALA A 93 -15.30 -17.30 3.83
C ALA A 93 -16.27 -16.35 4.54
N LEU A 94 -15.76 -15.51 5.46
CA LEU A 94 -16.57 -14.51 6.15
C LEU A 94 -17.11 -13.46 5.18
N ILE A 95 -16.24 -12.86 4.36
CA ILE A 95 -16.63 -11.82 3.40
C ILE A 95 -17.66 -12.38 2.42
N ARG A 96 -17.44 -13.57 1.86
CA ARG A 96 -18.38 -14.19 0.91
C ARG A 96 -19.74 -14.50 1.53
N LYS A 97 -19.80 -14.79 2.84
CA LYS A 97 -21.07 -15.03 3.53
C LYS A 97 -21.90 -13.77 3.66
N GLU A 98 -21.26 -12.61 3.83
CA GLU A 98 -21.93 -11.34 4.07
C GLU A 98 -22.16 -10.53 2.79
N MET A 99 -21.39 -10.80 1.74
CA MET A 99 -21.52 -10.13 0.45
C MET A 99 -22.78 -10.56 -0.29
N VAL A 100 -23.61 -9.58 -0.64
CA VAL A 100 -24.81 -9.75 -1.45
C VAL A 100 -24.48 -9.64 -2.94
N GLY A 101 -23.49 -8.81 -3.29
CA GLY A 101 -23.08 -8.58 -4.67
C GLY A 101 -23.96 -7.58 -5.44
N PRO A 102 -23.53 -7.20 -6.66
CA PRO A 102 -24.23 -6.22 -7.48
C PRO A 102 -25.60 -6.74 -7.94
N LYS A 103 -26.59 -5.84 -7.99
CA LYS A 103 -27.97 -6.13 -8.41
C LYS A 103 -28.41 -5.23 -9.57
N GLY A 104 -29.35 -5.71 -10.39
CA GLY A 104 -29.93 -4.95 -11.49
C GLY A 104 -28.86 -4.42 -12.45
N ASP A 105 -28.94 -3.13 -12.79
CA ASP A 105 -28.01 -2.46 -13.71
C ASP A 105 -26.54 -2.44 -13.23
N LEU A 106 -26.28 -2.76 -11.95
CA LEU A 106 -24.91 -2.86 -11.40
C LEU A 106 -24.21 -4.17 -11.81
N GLN A 107 -24.95 -5.13 -12.38
CA GLN A 107 -24.39 -6.37 -12.93
C GLN A 107 -23.76 -6.18 -14.31
N SER A 108 -23.86 -4.98 -14.89
CA SER A 108 -23.20 -4.62 -16.14
C SER A 108 -22.08 -3.61 -15.91
N SER A 109 -20.96 -3.81 -16.60
CA SER A 109 -19.89 -2.82 -16.67
C SER A 109 -20.35 -1.57 -17.41
N SER A 110 -19.76 -0.43 -17.07
CA SER A 110 -19.97 0.84 -17.78
C SER A 110 -18.66 1.61 -17.85
N ASP A 111 -18.32 2.08 -19.04
CA ASP A 111 -17.14 2.94 -19.25
C ASP A 111 -17.28 4.28 -18.51
N ARG A 112 -18.52 4.71 -18.23
CA ARG A 112 -18.78 5.97 -17.55
C ARG A 112 -20.02 5.89 -16.67
N ARG A 113 -19.81 5.54 -15.40
CA ARG A 113 -20.82 5.64 -14.35
C ARG A 113 -20.78 7.03 -13.72
N LEU A 114 -21.94 7.52 -13.30
CA LEU A 114 -22.09 8.79 -12.58
C LEU A 114 -22.63 8.47 -11.18
N VAL A 115 -21.94 8.97 -10.16
CA VAL A 115 -22.29 8.75 -8.74
C VAL A 115 -22.50 10.10 -8.07
N SER A 116 -23.75 10.40 -7.73
CA SER A 116 -24.16 11.62 -7.01
C SER A 116 -23.78 11.52 -5.53
N LEU A 117 -22.91 12.40 -5.07
CA LEU A 117 -22.52 12.45 -3.66
C LEU A 117 -23.66 12.94 -2.77
N LYS A 118 -24.55 13.79 -3.28
CA LYS A 118 -25.78 14.19 -2.58
C LYS A 118 -26.68 13.00 -2.28
N ASN A 119 -26.91 12.12 -3.27
CA ASN A 119 -27.74 10.94 -3.08
C ASN A 119 -27.05 9.88 -2.20
N VAL A 120 -25.73 9.70 -2.35
CA VAL A 120 -24.94 8.86 -1.45
C VAL A 120 -25.10 9.33 0.00
N GLN A 121 -24.90 10.63 0.26
CA GLN A 121 -25.07 11.21 1.60
C GLN A 121 -26.49 11.00 2.13
N LYS A 122 -27.50 11.26 1.30
CA LYS A 122 -28.91 11.06 1.68
C LYS A 122 -29.15 9.61 2.12
N THR A 123 -28.74 8.63 1.34
CA THR A 123 -28.92 7.21 1.69
C THR A 123 -28.15 6.83 2.94
N VAL A 124 -26.92 7.33 3.14
CA VAL A 124 -26.16 7.08 4.37
C VAL A 124 -26.89 7.63 5.59
N VAL A 125 -27.41 8.87 5.51
CA VAL A 125 -28.17 9.48 6.61
C VAL A 125 -29.43 8.68 6.93
N GLU A 126 -30.19 8.25 5.91
CA GLU A 126 -31.39 7.42 6.08
C GLU A 126 -31.07 6.06 6.73
N CYS A 127 -29.98 5.41 6.32
CA CYS A 127 -29.50 4.17 6.92
C CYS A 127 -29.14 4.36 8.40
N LEU A 128 -28.39 5.42 8.72
CA LEU A 128 -28.00 5.73 10.10
C LEU A 128 -29.21 6.03 10.98
N GLN A 129 -30.18 6.81 10.50
CA GLN A 129 -31.40 7.13 11.24
C GLN A 129 -32.30 5.91 11.46
N SER A 130 -32.32 4.98 10.50
CA SER A 130 -33.12 3.75 10.58
C SER A 130 -32.40 2.56 11.22
N GLY A 131 -31.15 2.72 11.64
CA GLY A 131 -30.33 1.63 12.19
C GLY A 131 -30.06 0.49 11.20
N LYS A 132 -30.14 0.76 9.89
CA LYS A 132 -29.92 -0.21 8.83
C LYS A 132 -28.48 -0.13 8.31
N PRO A 133 -27.89 -1.26 7.87
CA PRO A 133 -26.59 -1.23 7.22
C PRO A 133 -26.64 -0.41 5.93
N ILE A 134 -25.52 0.23 5.59
CA ILE A 134 -25.36 0.93 4.31
C ILE A 134 -25.32 -0.12 3.18
N PRO A 135 -26.17 0.00 2.13
CA PRO A 135 -26.18 -0.93 1.01
C PRO A 135 -24.83 -1.00 0.27
N GLU A 136 -24.52 -2.14 -0.34
CA GLU A 136 -23.25 -2.37 -1.03
C GLU A 136 -23.03 -1.40 -2.17
N GLU A 137 -24.07 -1.11 -2.93
CA GLU A 137 -24.04 -0.16 -4.03
C GLU A 137 -23.65 1.25 -3.60
N VAL A 138 -23.91 1.63 -2.34
CA VAL A 138 -23.46 2.90 -1.77
C VAL A 138 -22.06 2.75 -1.19
N ARG A 139 -21.79 1.66 -0.46
CA ARG A 139 -20.49 1.35 0.14
C ARG A 139 -19.36 1.26 -0.90
N PHE A 140 -19.67 0.76 -2.09
CA PHE A 140 -18.73 0.54 -3.20
C PHE A 140 -18.94 1.54 -4.35
N LEU A 141 -19.65 2.64 -4.09
CA LEU A 141 -19.89 3.74 -5.05
C LEU A 141 -20.31 3.24 -6.45
N GLY A 142 -21.26 2.31 -6.49
CA GLY A 142 -21.79 1.74 -7.72
C GLY A 142 -20.78 0.92 -8.54
N GLY A 143 -19.72 0.42 -7.92
CA GLY A 143 -18.70 -0.38 -8.60
C GLY A 143 -17.68 0.44 -9.38
N LEU A 144 -17.51 1.73 -9.07
CA LEU A 144 -16.45 2.54 -9.68
C LEU A 144 -15.09 1.89 -9.44
N THR A 145 -14.33 1.63 -10.50
CA THR A 145 -12.94 1.12 -10.42
C THR A 145 -11.92 2.26 -10.40
N ARG A 146 -12.34 3.46 -10.79
CA ARG A 146 -11.53 4.69 -10.78
C ARG A 146 -12.43 5.93 -10.85
N VAL A 147 -12.01 7.00 -10.19
CA VAL A 147 -12.56 8.34 -10.43
C VAL A 147 -11.71 9.03 -11.50
N GLU A 148 -12.32 9.40 -12.61
CA GLU A 148 -11.68 10.10 -13.72
C GLU A 148 -12.16 11.55 -13.84
N ASN A 149 -13.43 11.80 -13.51
CA ASN A 149 -14.01 13.13 -13.59
C ASN A 149 -14.82 13.47 -12.33
N VAL A 150 -14.86 14.75 -12.01
CA VAL A 150 -15.69 15.33 -10.96
C VAL A 150 -16.51 16.46 -11.57
N PHE A 151 -17.82 16.35 -11.49
CA PHE A 151 -18.75 17.38 -11.95
C PHE A 151 -19.40 18.07 -10.75
N VAL A 152 -19.44 19.39 -10.77
CA VAL A 152 -20.10 20.22 -9.76
C VAL A 152 -21.34 20.82 -10.42
N TYR A 153 -22.50 20.59 -9.82
CA TYR A 153 -23.78 21.11 -10.29
C TYR A 153 -24.36 22.06 -9.23
N PRO A 154 -24.06 23.38 -9.29
CA PRO A 154 -24.54 24.36 -8.31
C PRO A 154 -26.06 24.37 -8.18
N ASP A 155 -26.77 24.37 -9.31
CA ASP A 155 -28.25 24.40 -9.36
C ASP A 155 -28.90 23.17 -8.71
N ARG A 156 -28.16 22.06 -8.63
CA ARG A 156 -28.61 20.80 -8.00
C ARG A 156 -28.06 20.63 -6.59
N SER A 157 -27.15 21.52 -6.17
CA SER A 157 -26.30 21.39 -4.98
C SER A 157 -25.68 19.99 -4.88
N ASP A 158 -25.05 19.54 -5.97
CA ASP A 158 -24.51 18.18 -6.07
C ASP A 158 -23.10 18.16 -6.65
N ILE A 159 -22.34 17.17 -6.21
CA ILE A 159 -21.04 16.79 -6.76
C ILE A 159 -21.19 15.36 -7.28
N VAL A 160 -20.85 15.14 -8.54
CA VAL A 160 -20.98 13.85 -9.20
C VAL A 160 -19.61 13.33 -9.57
N LEU A 161 -19.24 12.17 -9.04
CA LEU A 161 -18.05 11.43 -9.45
C LEU A 161 -18.34 10.64 -10.73
N SER A 162 -17.34 10.53 -11.60
CA SER A 162 -17.47 9.75 -12.82
C SER A 162 -16.22 8.98 -13.18
N GLY A 163 -16.42 7.79 -13.72
CA GLY A 163 -15.34 6.96 -14.26
C GLY A 163 -15.85 5.56 -14.64
N PRO A 164 -14.93 4.67 -15.03
CA PRO A 164 -15.24 3.29 -15.35
C PRO A 164 -15.77 2.55 -14.11
N SER A 165 -16.65 1.60 -14.36
CA SER A 165 -17.27 0.79 -13.30
C SER A 165 -17.51 -0.64 -13.76
N GLU A 166 -17.48 -1.55 -12.79
CA GLU A 166 -17.68 -2.97 -13.00
C GLU A 166 -18.58 -3.56 -11.92
N PRO A 167 -19.25 -4.69 -12.21
CA PRO A 167 -19.76 -5.55 -11.16
C PRO A 167 -18.60 -5.96 -10.25
N TRP A 168 -18.85 -6.12 -8.96
CA TRP A 168 -17.80 -6.43 -7.99
C TRP A 168 -17.91 -7.84 -7.41
N THR A 169 -16.77 -8.36 -6.97
CA THR A 169 -16.65 -9.66 -6.30
C THR A 169 -15.52 -9.63 -5.27
N VAL A 170 -15.43 -10.67 -4.46
CA VAL A 170 -14.33 -10.87 -3.50
C VAL A 170 -13.14 -11.46 -4.24
N GLY A 171 -12.05 -10.71 -4.33
CA GLY A 171 -10.78 -11.13 -4.91
C GLY A 171 -10.04 -12.15 -4.05
N VAL A 172 -8.96 -12.72 -4.58
CA VAL A 172 -8.19 -13.81 -3.94
C VAL A 172 -7.56 -13.43 -2.60
N ASN A 173 -7.33 -12.14 -2.37
CA ASN A 173 -6.69 -11.60 -1.17
C ASN A 173 -7.70 -10.97 -0.18
N GLY A 174 -9.00 -11.14 -0.43
CA GLY A 174 -10.09 -10.56 0.37
C GLY A 174 -10.51 -9.14 0.00
N SER A 175 -9.80 -8.48 -0.91
CA SER A 175 -10.20 -7.16 -1.43
C SER A 175 -11.42 -7.28 -2.35
N ILE A 176 -12.25 -6.23 -2.40
CA ILE A 176 -13.37 -6.17 -3.35
C ILE A 176 -12.87 -5.58 -4.67
N VAL A 177 -13.07 -6.33 -5.75
CA VAL A 177 -12.51 -6.05 -7.08
C VAL A 177 -13.58 -6.12 -8.16
N GLY A 178 -13.35 -5.42 -9.28
CA GLY A 178 -14.15 -5.54 -10.50
C GLY A 178 -14.03 -6.95 -11.10
N THR A 179 -15.14 -7.50 -11.57
CA THR A 179 -15.21 -8.87 -12.11
C THR A 179 -14.51 -9.04 -13.46
N LYS A 180 -14.23 -7.94 -14.18
CA LYS A 180 -13.65 -7.98 -15.53
C LYS A 180 -12.16 -7.66 -15.49
N SER A 181 -11.78 -6.56 -14.86
CA SER A 181 -10.37 -6.12 -14.82
C SER A 181 -9.61 -6.62 -13.60
N GLY A 182 -10.30 -7.05 -12.54
CA GLY A 182 -9.66 -7.35 -11.24
C GLY A 182 -9.24 -6.09 -10.47
N ARG A 183 -9.51 -4.88 -10.99
CA ARG A 183 -9.14 -3.63 -10.31
C ARG A 183 -9.93 -3.47 -9.01
N PRO A 184 -9.31 -2.93 -7.94
CA PRO A 184 -10.03 -2.56 -6.72
C PRO A 184 -11.18 -1.59 -6.99
N ILE A 185 -12.28 -1.79 -6.27
CA ILE A 185 -13.43 -0.87 -6.31
C ILE A 185 -13.21 0.29 -5.34
N VAL A 186 -13.73 1.48 -5.67
CA VAL A 186 -13.65 2.65 -4.80
C VAL A 186 -14.63 2.49 -3.63
N TYR A 187 -14.09 2.51 -2.41
CA TYR A 187 -14.88 2.44 -1.18
C TYR A 187 -15.32 3.83 -0.74
N LEU A 188 -16.57 3.94 -0.29
CA LEU A 188 -17.09 5.15 0.35
C LEU A 188 -16.26 5.53 1.59
N ASP A 189 -15.83 4.53 2.38
CA ASP A 189 -15.00 4.77 3.57
C ASP A 189 -13.65 5.43 3.20
N ASP A 190 -12.98 4.93 2.16
CA ASP A 190 -11.73 5.52 1.70
C ASP A 190 -11.92 6.93 1.11
N LEU A 191 -13.01 7.15 0.37
CA LEU A 191 -13.35 8.49 -0.13
C LEU A 191 -13.58 9.47 1.03
N LEU A 192 -14.34 9.08 2.04
CA LEU A 192 -14.61 9.92 3.22
C LEU A 192 -13.32 10.22 3.99
N ASN A 193 -12.45 9.22 4.17
CA ASN A 193 -11.17 9.42 4.84
C ASN A 193 -10.26 10.33 4.01
N ALA A 194 -10.17 10.16 2.69
CA ALA A 194 -9.41 11.03 1.81
C ALA A 194 -9.90 12.49 1.87
N MET A 195 -11.22 12.72 1.91
CA MET A 195 -11.78 14.08 2.05
C MET A 195 -11.46 14.70 3.41
N LYS A 196 -11.51 13.90 4.49
CA LYS A 196 -11.18 14.38 5.85
C LYS A 196 -9.69 14.70 6.02
N THR A 197 -8.80 14.00 5.31
CA THR A 197 -7.36 14.16 5.46
C THR A 197 -6.77 15.27 4.60
N VAL A 198 -7.49 15.75 3.57
CA VAL A 198 -7.00 16.73 2.58
C VAL A 198 -6.26 17.93 3.20
N GLU A 199 -6.81 18.58 4.23
CA GLU A 199 -6.20 19.80 4.79
C GLU A 199 -4.91 19.50 5.58
N ASN A 200 -4.84 18.35 6.25
CA ASN A 200 -3.61 17.92 6.93
C ASN A 200 -2.58 17.43 5.92
N ALA A 201 -3.01 16.65 4.92
CA ALA A 201 -2.18 16.15 3.84
C ALA A 201 -1.54 17.29 3.02
N ARG A 202 -2.20 18.44 2.87
CA ARG A 202 -1.61 19.65 2.25
C ARG A 202 -0.42 20.22 3.04
N LYS A 203 -0.34 19.97 4.35
CA LYS A 203 0.75 20.48 5.20
C LYS A 203 1.89 19.49 5.31
N THR A 204 1.59 18.22 5.57
CA THR A 204 2.60 17.18 5.88
C THR A 204 2.79 16.16 4.78
N GLY A 205 1.92 16.13 3.77
CA GLY A 205 1.79 14.98 2.88
C GLY A 205 1.07 13.80 3.55
N ILE A 206 0.79 12.78 2.75
CA ILE A 206 0.45 11.44 3.22
C ILE A 206 1.68 10.58 3.05
N SER A 207 2.16 9.97 4.14
CA SER A 207 3.36 9.14 4.11
C SER A 207 3.19 7.87 4.94
N VAL A 208 3.86 6.81 4.49
CA VAL A 208 4.05 5.58 5.26
C VAL A 208 5.52 5.21 5.22
N SER A 209 6.08 4.86 6.38
CA SER A 209 7.41 4.28 6.47
C SER A 209 7.42 3.08 7.41
N ILE A 210 8.25 2.10 7.06
CA ILE A 210 8.58 0.97 7.92
C ILE A 210 10.03 1.19 8.32
N GLU A 211 10.25 1.48 9.60
CA GLU A 211 11.53 1.91 10.12
C GLU A 211 12.00 0.96 11.23
N PRO A 212 13.31 0.72 11.37
CA PRO A 212 13.81 0.01 12.52
C PRO A 212 13.56 0.82 13.80
N THR A 213 13.34 0.11 14.90
CA THR A 213 13.33 0.74 16.23
C THR A 213 14.71 1.26 16.59
N LYS A 214 14.79 2.25 17.49
CA LYS A 214 16.08 2.78 17.97
C LYS A 214 16.90 1.67 18.65
N GLU A 215 16.23 0.84 19.43
CA GLU A 215 16.78 -0.28 20.17
C GLU A 215 17.25 -1.40 19.21
N GLY A 216 16.44 -1.72 18.19
CA GLY A 216 16.79 -2.67 17.14
C GLY A 216 18.02 -2.24 16.35
N SER A 217 18.08 -0.97 15.99
CA SER A 217 19.23 -0.38 15.29
C SER A 217 20.51 -0.45 16.14
N ALA A 218 20.41 -0.15 17.43
CA ALA A 218 21.53 -0.22 18.36
C ALA A 218 22.05 -1.66 18.55
N ARG A 219 21.14 -2.63 18.76
CA ARG A 219 21.47 -4.05 18.88
C ARG A 219 22.13 -4.60 17.62
N LEU A 220 21.61 -4.25 16.44
CA LEU A 220 22.24 -4.65 15.18
C LEU A 220 23.64 -4.05 15.03
N LYS A 221 23.81 -2.75 15.33
CA LYS A 221 25.12 -2.10 15.26
C LYS A 221 26.13 -2.77 16.18
N GLN A 222 25.70 -3.18 17.38
CA GLN A 222 26.54 -3.92 18.32
C GLN A 222 26.89 -5.33 17.82
N LEU A 223 25.94 -6.06 17.24
CA LEU A 223 26.21 -7.37 16.65
C LEU A 223 27.24 -7.26 15.50
N LEU A 224 27.03 -6.30 14.59
CA LEU A 224 27.90 -6.11 13.44
C LEU A 224 29.30 -5.62 13.81
N SER A 225 29.49 -4.92 14.93
CA SER A 225 30.82 -4.53 15.40
C SER A 225 31.62 -5.69 16.02
N GLN A 226 30.93 -6.74 16.48
CA GLN A 226 31.53 -7.95 17.05
C GLN A 226 31.85 -9.00 15.98
N VAL A 227 31.10 -9.01 14.88
CA VAL A 227 31.38 -9.87 13.74
C VAL A 227 32.60 -9.31 13.00
N ARG A 228 33.74 -10.00 13.09
CA ARG A 228 34.86 -9.78 12.16
C ARG A 228 34.42 -10.24 10.78
N ILE A 229 33.83 -9.34 9.99
CA ILE A 229 33.45 -9.61 8.61
C ILE A 229 34.74 -9.85 7.80
N ASN A 230 35.18 -11.10 7.77
CA ASN A 230 36.18 -11.60 6.85
C ASN A 230 35.46 -12.17 5.61
N ASN A 231 36.17 -12.27 4.48
CA ASN A 231 35.61 -12.72 3.17
C ASN A 231 34.97 -14.13 3.17
N GLN A 232 34.93 -14.82 4.31
CA GLN A 232 34.33 -16.15 4.52
C GLN A 232 33.20 -16.15 5.55
N SER A 233 32.76 -15.00 6.06
CA SER A 233 31.62 -14.92 6.97
C SER A 233 30.38 -15.52 6.31
N ASN A 234 29.89 -16.64 6.85
CA ASN A 234 28.71 -17.33 6.34
C ASN A 234 27.45 -16.55 6.73
N TRP A 235 27.00 -15.66 5.85
CA TRP A 235 25.82 -14.83 6.05
C TRP A 235 24.57 -15.63 6.43
N ASN A 236 24.45 -16.87 5.94
CA ASN A 236 23.34 -17.77 6.29
C ASN A 236 23.35 -18.14 7.78
N SER A 237 24.52 -18.28 8.40
CA SER A 237 24.63 -18.55 9.84
C SER A 237 24.36 -17.32 10.70
N LEU A 238 24.46 -16.12 10.13
CA LEU A 238 24.28 -14.86 10.85
C LEU A 238 22.87 -14.27 10.68
N GLU A 239 22.09 -14.74 9.71
CA GLU A 239 20.75 -14.24 9.41
C GLU A 239 19.84 -14.25 10.65
N ALA A 240 19.74 -15.38 11.35
CA ALA A 240 18.90 -15.49 12.54
C ALA A 240 19.35 -14.52 13.65
N ALA A 241 20.66 -14.35 13.82
CA ALA A 241 21.21 -13.41 14.80
C ALA A 241 20.92 -11.95 14.42
N ILE A 242 21.07 -11.59 13.14
CA ILE A 242 20.74 -10.25 12.62
C ILE A 242 19.25 -9.99 12.80
N ARG A 243 18.37 -10.92 12.43
CA ARG A 243 16.91 -10.79 12.58
C ARG A 243 16.51 -10.59 14.03
N ASN A 244 17.08 -11.37 14.94
CA ASN A 244 16.82 -11.25 16.38
C ASN A 244 17.34 -9.92 16.97
N ALA A 245 18.52 -9.48 16.52
CA ALA A 245 19.10 -8.21 16.93
C ALA A 245 18.29 -7.01 16.42
N PHE A 246 17.87 -7.04 15.16
CA PHE A 246 17.05 -5.98 14.56
C PHE A 246 15.67 -5.92 15.22
N GLY A 247 15.06 -7.09 15.46
CA GLY A 247 13.74 -7.18 16.09
C GLY A 247 12.62 -6.59 15.23
N PRO A 248 11.43 -6.35 15.83
CA PRO A 248 10.31 -5.77 15.11
C PRO A 248 10.63 -4.35 14.64
N GLN A 249 10.14 -4.04 13.44
CA GLN A 249 10.19 -2.69 12.89
C GLN A 249 8.91 -1.94 13.26
N GLN A 250 8.96 -0.62 13.23
CA GLN A 250 7.83 0.26 13.52
C GLN A 250 7.25 0.85 12.24
N VAL A 251 5.92 0.89 12.14
CA VAL A 251 5.24 1.68 11.12
C VAL A 251 5.08 3.12 11.59
N LYS A 252 5.42 4.08 10.74
CA LYS A 252 5.01 5.48 10.89
C LYS A 252 4.07 5.86 9.77
N LEU A 253 2.96 6.47 10.13
CA LEU A 253 1.95 6.99 9.22
C LEU A 253 1.78 8.48 9.50
N GLU A 254 1.79 9.29 8.45
CA GLU A 254 1.51 10.72 8.53
C GLU A 254 0.40 11.10 7.55
N GLY A 255 -0.38 12.12 7.90
CA GLY A 255 -1.47 12.63 7.05
C GLY A 255 -2.73 11.74 7.00
N VAL A 256 -2.70 10.49 7.49
CA VAL A 256 -3.86 9.58 7.55
C VAL A 256 -3.95 8.88 8.90
N SER A 257 -5.18 8.61 9.37
CA SER A 257 -5.40 7.86 10.62
C SER A 257 -5.10 6.36 10.41
N ALA A 258 -4.34 5.77 11.34
CA ALA A 258 -3.91 4.37 11.29
C ALA A 258 -5.07 3.36 11.33
N ASP A 259 -6.22 3.76 11.88
CA ASP A 259 -7.37 2.86 12.06
C ASP A 259 -8.23 2.72 10.78
N THR A 260 -7.87 3.44 9.72
CA THR A 260 -8.64 3.48 8.47
C THR A 260 -8.28 2.34 7.52
N HIS A 261 -9.23 1.95 6.65
CA HIS A 261 -8.95 1.03 5.56
C HIS A 261 -7.87 1.60 4.62
N MET A 262 -7.97 2.88 4.25
CA MET A 262 -6.98 3.62 3.47
C MET A 262 -5.54 3.47 3.99
N ALA A 263 -5.30 3.64 5.30
CA ALA A 263 -3.97 3.48 5.88
C ALA A 263 -3.43 2.04 5.73
N ARG A 264 -4.30 1.03 5.90
CA ARG A 264 -3.92 -0.38 5.71
C ARG A 264 -3.57 -0.68 4.26
N VAL A 265 -4.32 -0.13 3.30
CA VAL A 265 -4.03 -0.29 1.86
C VAL A 265 -2.67 0.33 1.50
N ILE A 266 -2.41 1.56 1.94
CA ILE A 266 -1.15 2.27 1.68
C ILE A 266 0.04 1.49 2.26
N LEU A 267 -0.06 1.05 3.52
CA LEU A 267 0.97 0.25 4.17
C LEU A 267 1.19 -1.11 3.47
N ALA A 268 0.11 -1.81 3.11
CA ALA A 268 0.21 -3.11 2.44
C ALA A 268 0.89 -2.99 1.07
N ALA A 269 0.61 -1.91 0.32
CA ALA A 269 1.23 -1.66 -0.96
C ALA A 269 2.74 -1.43 -0.82
N ASP A 270 3.18 -0.56 0.10
CA ASP A 270 4.60 -0.28 0.34
C ASP A 270 5.35 -1.54 0.80
N PHE A 271 4.75 -2.30 1.72
CA PHE A 271 5.32 -3.55 2.19
C PHE A 271 5.49 -4.58 1.07
N LYS A 272 4.47 -4.80 0.25
CA LYS A 272 4.54 -5.74 -0.89
C LYS A 272 5.59 -5.34 -1.91
N MET A 273 5.65 -4.05 -2.26
CA MET A 273 6.68 -3.52 -3.15
C MET A 273 8.08 -3.89 -2.65
N LYS A 274 8.34 -3.69 -1.36
CA LYS A 274 9.62 -4.03 -0.74
C LYS A 274 9.89 -5.53 -0.73
N LEU A 275 8.89 -6.37 -0.47
CA LEU A 275 9.05 -7.83 -0.53
C LEU A 275 9.45 -8.30 -1.93
N TYR A 276 8.83 -7.76 -2.98
CA TYR A 276 9.16 -8.11 -4.37
C TYR A 276 10.55 -7.60 -4.76
N GLY A 277 10.91 -6.38 -4.38
CA GLY A 277 12.23 -5.82 -4.67
C GLY A 277 13.37 -6.58 -3.98
N MET A 278 13.15 -7.01 -2.74
CA MET A 278 14.16 -7.69 -1.91
C MET A 278 14.21 -9.22 -2.09
N ASN A 279 13.48 -9.77 -3.06
CA ASN A 279 13.36 -11.22 -3.27
C ASN A 279 12.87 -12.01 -2.05
N LEU A 280 11.98 -11.41 -1.25
CA LEU A 280 11.38 -12.03 -0.06
C LEU A 280 10.00 -12.60 -0.36
N ALA A 281 9.41 -12.19 -1.48
CA ALA A 281 8.25 -12.81 -2.08
C ALA A 281 8.41 -12.72 -3.60
N LYS A 282 7.96 -13.76 -4.31
CA LYS A 282 7.89 -13.73 -5.77
C LYS A 282 6.72 -12.85 -6.19
N ALA A 283 6.96 -11.93 -7.12
CA ALA A 283 5.87 -11.17 -7.73
C ALA A 283 4.92 -12.13 -8.49
N PRO A 284 3.59 -11.98 -8.36
CA PRO A 284 2.62 -12.85 -9.01
C PRO A 284 2.43 -12.54 -10.51
N VAL A 285 3.41 -11.88 -11.14
CA VAL A 285 3.37 -11.43 -12.53
C VAL A 285 4.67 -11.80 -13.25
N ALA A 286 4.58 -12.09 -14.54
CA ALA A 286 5.75 -12.36 -15.36
C ALA A 286 6.54 -11.07 -15.66
N GLY A 287 7.86 -11.21 -15.80
CA GLY A 287 8.72 -10.10 -16.22
C GLY A 287 9.06 -9.08 -15.12
N LEU A 288 8.75 -9.37 -13.85
CA LEU A 288 9.13 -8.54 -12.71
C LEU A 288 10.15 -9.29 -11.81
N PRO A 289 11.43 -9.37 -12.20
CA PRO A 289 12.47 -9.90 -11.31
C PRO A 289 12.66 -8.97 -10.10
N SER A 290 13.18 -9.53 -9.01
CA SER A 290 13.62 -8.74 -7.87
C SER A 290 14.82 -7.85 -8.24
N TYR A 291 15.00 -6.75 -7.51
CA TYR A 291 16.16 -5.90 -7.68
C TYR A 291 17.47 -6.65 -7.38
N LEU A 292 17.46 -7.57 -6.41
CA LEU A 292 18.63 -8.39 -6.08
C LEU A 292 19.05 -9.29 -7.25
N GLU A 293 18.11 -9.94 -7.93
CA GLU A 293 18.40 -10.72 -9.14
C GLU A 293 18.97 -9.83 -10.26
N MET A 294 18.41 -8.62 -10.45
CA MET A 294 18.92 -7.66 -11.42
C MET A 294 20.36 -7.21 -11.10
N LEU A 295 20.67 -6.95 -9.82
CA LEU A 295 22.01 -6.61 -9.37
C LEU A 295 23.01 -7.74 -9.65
N GLN A 296 22.68 -8.97 -9.29
CA GLN A 296 23.56 -10.13 -9.52
C GLN A 296 23.92 -10.27 -11.00
N ASN A 297 22.93 -10.12 -11.89
CA ASN A 297 23.12 -10.27 -13.33
C ASN A 297 23.94 -9.12 -13.95
N SER A 298 23.96 -7.95 -13.32
CA SER A 298 24.68 -6.77 -13.81
C SER A 298 26.16 -6.72 -13.41
N GLY A 299 26.58 -7.51 -12.41
CA GLY A 299 27.93 -7.41 -11.83
C GLY A 299 28.20 -6.12 -11.04
N ALA A 300 27.17 -5.28 -10.81
CA ALA A 300 27.30 -4.05 -10.06
C ALA A 300 27.63 -4.32 -8.58
N LYS A 301 28.52 -3.50 -8.00
CA LYS A 301 28.93 -3.59 -6.60
C LYS A 301 28.20 -2.56 -5.76
N SER A 302 27.08 -2.99 -5.19
CA SER A 302 26.27 -2.25 -4.22
C SER A 302 25.66 -0.95 -4.75
N ALA A 303 24.32 -0.89 -4.71
CA ALA A 303 23.60 0.35 -4.53
C ALA A 303 22.49 0.09 -3.51
N GLN A 304 22.54 0.82 -2.40
CA GLN A 304 21.42 0.92 -1.46
C GLN A 304 20.40 1.82 -2.13
N SER A 305 19.29 1.25 -2.57
CA SER A 305 18.29 2.01 -3.32
C SER A 305 17.01 2.04 -2.50
N ARG A 306 16.53 3.24 -2.23
CA ARG A 306 15.26 3.46 -1.52
C ARG A 306 14.17 3.62 -2.56
N TRP A 307 13.09 2.87 -2.39
CA TRP A 307 11.87 3.02 -3.18
C TRP A 307 10.72 3.52 -2.32
N TRP A 308 9.88 4.36 -2.92
CA TRP A 308 8.56 4.72 -2.39
C TRP A 308 7.59 4.83 -3.56
N MET A 309 6.29 4.88 -3.25
CA MET A 309 5.26 5.21 -4.23
C MET A 309 4.77 6.64 -4.00
N ALA A 310 4.54 7.36 -5.09
CA ALA A 310 3.97 8.69 -5.07
C ALA A 310 2.85 8.81 -6.10
N CYS A 311 2.01 9.84 -5.96
CA CYS A 311 0.98 10.12 -6.94
C CYS A 311 1.59 10.53 -8.28
N ASP A 312 1.10 9.92 -9.37
CA ASP A 312 1.53 10.19 -10.75
C ASP A 312 0.35 10.69 -11.58
N TYR A 313 0.04 11.98 -11.39
CA TYR A 313 -0.96 12.71 -12.17
C TYR A 313 -0.27 13.76 -13.04
N SER A 314 -0.55 13.75 -14.34
CA SER A 314 0.11 14.62 -15.32
C SER A 314 -0.47 16.04 -15.29
N SER A 315 -1.78 16.15 -15.10
CA SER A 315 -2.51 17.41 -15.05
C SER A 315 -3.90 17.17 -14.47
N ILE A 316 -4.43 18.19 -13.79
CA ILE A 316 -5.84 18.28 -13.47
C ILE A 316 -6.42 19.27 -14.48
N GLU A 317 -7.23 18.78 -15.42
CA GLU A 317 -7.93 19.62 -16.39
C GLU A 317 -9.27 20.08 -15.80
N HIS A 318 -9.76 21.25 -16.23
CA HIS A 318 -11.09 21.72 -15.88
C HIS A 318 -11.76 22.47 -17.02
N SER A 319 -13.09 22.49 -17.02
CA SER A 319 -13.90 23.34 -17.90
C SER A 319 -13.67 24.82 -17.60
N ALA A 320 -14.01 25.72 -18.54
CA ALA A 320 -13.80 27.16 -18.39
C ALA A 320 -14.50 27.75 -17.14
N ASP A 321 -15.67 27.22 -16.81
CA ASP A 321 -16.47 27.59 -15.63
C ASP A 321 -16.01 26.91 -14.32
N ARG A 322 -15.02 26.01 -14.38
CA ARG A 322 -14.52 25.19 -13.26
C ARG A 322 -15.58 24.29 -12.63
N LEU A 323 -16.61 23.91 -13.37
CA LEU A 323 -17.66 22.99 -12.93
C LEU A 323 -17.43 21.53 -13.34
N ALA A 324 -16.51 21.26 -14.27
CA ALA A 324 -16.07 19.91 -14.61
C ALA A 324 -14.56 19.81 -14.43
N TRP A 325 -14.10 18.75 -13.80
CA TRP A 325 -12.70 18.47 -13.54
C TRP A 325 -12.36 17.07 -14.02
N LYS A 326 -11.19 16.90 -14.63
CA LYS A 326 -10.69 15.61 -15.11
C LYS A 326 -9.31 15.32 -14.51
N LEU A 327 -9.16 14.11 -13.97
CA LEU A 327 -7.95 13.60 -13.35
C LEU A 327 -7.17 12.76 -14.37
N ASN A 328 -6.08 13.31 -14.91
CA ASN A 328 -5.23 12.60 -15.88
C ASN A 328 -4.00 12.00 -15.20
N GLY A 329 -3.63 10.77 -15.58
CA GLY A 329 -2.42 10.09 -15.10
C GLY A 329 -2.67 8.63 -14.75
N ARG A 330 -1.63 7.94 -14.26
CA ARG A 330 -1.70 6.53 -13.84
C ARG A 330 -2.18 6.38 -12.40
N GLY A 331 -2.12 7.46 -11.61
CA GLY A 331 -2.52 7.49 -10.22
C GLY A 331 -1.34 7.32 -9.28
N ILE A 332 -0.53 6.29 -9.47
CA ILE A 332 0.68 6.03 -8.67
C ILE A 332 1.88 5.62 -9.55
N LYS A 333 3.09 6.01 -9.12
CA LYS A 333 4.38 5.58 -9.68
C LYS A 333 5.35 5.21 -8.55
N THR A 334 6.18 4.20 -8.78
CA THR A 334 7.31 3.87 -7.92
C THR A 334 8.50 4.76 -8.28
N LEU A 335 9.08 5.41 -7.28
CA LEU A 335 10.22 6.32 -7.40
C LEU A 335 11.44 5.75 -6.68
N THR A 336 12.62 6.24 -7.04
CA THR A 336 13.90 5.97 -6.37
C THR A 336 14.40 7.21 -5.62
N GLU A 337 15.36 7.07 -4.69
CA GLU A 337 15.98 8.19 -3.93
C GLU A 337 16.44 9.37 -4.81
N GLU A 338 16.76 9.09 -6.06
CA GLU A 338 17.22 10.07 -7.04
C GLU A 338 16.09 10.92 -7.64
N GLU A 339 14.86 10.42 -7.61
CA GLU A 339 13.65 11.09 -8.10
C GLU A 339 12.97 11.88 -6.96
N PHE A 340 13.70 12.77 -6.27
CA PHE A 340 13.08 13.72 -5.35
C PHE A 340 12.41 14.85 -6.14
N THR A 341 11.09 14.98 -5.98
CA THR A 341 10.33 16.14 -6.45
C THR A 341 10.18 17.08 -5.27
N ALA A 342 10.71 18.31 -5.39
CA ALA A 342 10.47 19.34 -4.39
C ALA A 342 8.99 19.73 -4.37
N VAL A 343 8.53 20.33 -3.27
CA VAL A 343 7.13 20.71 -3.01
C VAL A 343 6.57 21.66 -4.09
N ASP A 344 7.44 22.32 -4.86
CA ASP A 344 7.09 23.21 -5.99
C ASP A 344 6.98 22.51 -7.35
N GLY A 345 7.11 21.18 -7.40
CA GLY A 345 7.08 20.40 -8.64
C GLY A 345 8.41 20.38 -9.41
N SER A 346 9.46 21.02 -8.88
CA SER A 346 10.79 20.94 -9.48
C SER A 346 11.44 19.58 -9.18
N ARG A 347 11.92 18.90 -10.23
CA ARG A 347 12.65 17.64 -10.12
C ARG A 347 14.11 17.97 -9.83
N SER A 348 14.62 17.57 -8.66
CA SER A 348 16.05 17.72 -8.34
C SER A 348 16.68 16.36 -8.10
N GLN A 349 17.58 15.96 -9.00
CA GLN A 349 18.38 14.75 -8.84
C GLN A 349 19.46 14.99 -7.78
N LYS A 350 19.20 14.58 -6.54
CA LYS A 350 20.19 14.63 -5.44
C LYS A 350 20.79 13.24 -5.20
N GLY A 351 21.56 12.73 -6.15
CA GLY A 351 22.24 11.43 -5.99
C GLY A 351 23.05 11.00 -7.22
N LYS A 352 24.00 10.08 -7.02
CA LYS A 352 24.59 9.31 -8.13
C LYS A 352 23.56 8.32 -8.61
N SER A 353 23.34 8.26 -9.92
CA SER A 353 22.27 7.42 -10.44
C SER A 353 22.55 5.92 -10.30
N ASP A 354 21.57 5.16 -9.81
CA ASP A 354 21.48 3.71 -9.88
C ASP A 354 20.49 3.31 -11.00
N PRO A 355 21.00 3.03 -12.21
CA PRO A 355 20.17 2.67 -13.35
C PRO A 355 19.39 1.37 -13.14
N ILE A 356 19.85 0.49 -12.24
CA ILE A 356 19.20 -0.79 -11.97
C ILE A 356 17.98 -0.57 -11.08
N ALA A 357 18.11 0.26 -10.04
CA ALA A 357 16.97 0.63 -9.21
C ALA A 357 15.93 1.42 -9.97
N GLN A 358 16.35 2.34 -10.86
CA GLN A 358 15.42 3.06 -11.72
C GLN A 358 14.68 2.11 -12.67
N LYS A 359 15.41 1.21 -13.33
CA LYS A 359 14.81 0.20 -14.21
C LYS A 359 13.83 -0.70 -13.46
N TRP A 360 14.14 -1.09 -12.22
CA TRP A 360 13.23 -1.87 -11.39
C TRP A 360 11.97 -1.07 -11.02
N ALA A 361 12.11 0.20 -10.62
CA ALA A 361 10.99 1.08 -10.30
C ALA A 361 10.08 1.34 -11.51
N ASP A 362 10.65 1.57 -12.68
CA ASP A 362 9.91 1.74 -13.93
C ASP A 362 9.17 0.44 -14.32
N ASN A 363 9.84 -0.72 -14.18
CA ASN A 363 9.23 -2.01 -14.45
C ASN A 363 8.06 -2.31 -13.49
N PHE A 364 8.27 -2.09 -12.19
CA PHE A 364 7.21 -2.22 -11.17
C PHE A 364 6.02 -1.32 -11.50
N THR A 365 6.27 -0.05 -11.84
CA THR A 365 5.22 0.92 -12.24
C THR A 365 4.44 0.45 -13.47
N SER A 366 5.13 -0.11 -14.47
CA SER A 366 4.50 -0.62 -15.69
C SER A 366 3.59 -1.83 -15.43
N LYS A 367 3.88 -2.58 -14.36
CA LYS A 367 3.18 -3.81 -13.97
C LYS A 367 2.11 -3.60 -12.90
N LEU A 368 1.89 -2.39 -12.42
CA LEU A 368 0.90 -2.11 -11.36
C LEU A 368 -0.51 -2.62 -11.67
N ASP A 369 -0.98 -2.49 -12.92
CA ASP A 369 -2.31 -2.97 -13.30
C ASP A 369 -2.41 -4.51 -13.27
N GLU A 370 -1.31 -5.24 -13.47
CA GLU A 370 -1.23 -6.71 -13.36
C GLU A 370 -1.02 -7.17 -11.90
N LEU A 371 -0.48 -6.29 -11.05
CA LEU A 371 -0.23 -6.55 -9.62
C LEU A 371 -1.45 -6.25 -8.72
N ALA A 372 -2.46 -5.56 -9.28
CA ALA A 372 -3.64 -5.03 -8.58
C ALA A 372 -4.58 -6.10 -8.03
#